data_AF-A0A6B2FPR0-F1
#
_entry.id   AF-A0A6B2FPR0-F1
#
_cell.length_a   1.000
_cell.length_b   1.000
_cell.length_c   1.000
_cell.angle_alpha   90.00
_cell.angle_beta   90.00
_cell.angle_gamma   90.00
#
_symmetry.space_group_name_H-M   'P 1'
#
loop_
_entity.id
_entity.type
_entity.pdbx_description
1 polymer ?
#
loop_
_entity_poly.entity_id
_entity_poly.type
_entity_poly.pdbx_seq_one_letter_code
_entity_poly.pdbx_strand_id
1 'polypeptide(L)'
;MSPGWIRIDAITPDKPEVYLISEILNIDPDAVLGKLVRLWLWADMQTIKGNASCITHHLVDRVVLMPGFADALIQAGWLHENHCCLSLPNFERYNPTSSKERALRKYLSTSPRYGDATVCTRSDVPDPKALRFIE
;
A
#
# COMPACT_ATOMS: atom_id res chain seq x y z
N MET A 1 -11.89 -1.51 16.60
CA MET A 1 -11.03 -2.43 15.82
C MET A 1 -9.59 -2.06 16.12
N SER A 2 -8.74 -3.04 16.45
CA SER A 2 -7.32 -2.79 16.77
C SER A 2 -6.61 -2.23 15.52
N PRO A 3 -5.80 -1.15 15.63
CA PRO A 3 -4.91 -0.76 14.55
C PRO A 3 -4.06 -1.99 14.22
N GLY A 4 -4.14 -2.47 12.99
CA GLY A 4 -3.31 -3.59 12.55
C GLY A 4 -1.83 -3.27 12.69
N TRP A 5 -0.99 -4.29 12.57
CA TRP A 5 0.44 -4.11 12.37
C TRP A 5 0.69 -3.72 10.90
N ILE A 6 1.64 -2.80 10.70
CA ILE A 6 2.13 -2.43 9.38
C ILE A 6 3.51 -3.05 9.17
N ARG A 7 3.75 -3.60 7.97
CA ARG A 7 5.07 -4.10 7.57
C ARG A 7 5.87 -2.94 6.99
N ILE A 8 7.14 -2.84 7.36
CA ILE A 8 8.08 -1.85 6.84
C ILE A 8 9.28 -2.62 6.31
N ASP A 9 9.81 -2.23 5.14
CA ASP A 9 11.05 -2.84 4.64
C ASP A 9 12.23 -2.42 5.52
N ALA A 10 13.12 -3.36 5.82
CA ALA A 10 14.31 -3.09 6.64
C ALA A 10 15.22 -1.99 6.06
N ILE A 11 15.24 -1.83 4.73
CA ILE A 11 16.03 -0.81 4.03
C ILE A 11 15.33 0.56 3.95
N THR A 12 14.08 0.68 4.40
CA THR A 12 13.32 1.94 4.32
C THR A 12 14.04 3.13 4.96
N PRO A 13 14.66 3.03 6.14
CA PRO A 13 15.39 4.16 6.74
C PRO A 13 16.53 4.68 5.84
N ASP A 14 17.15 3.78 5.07
CA ASP A 14 18.32 4.06 4.23
C ASP A 14 17.97 4.42 2.77
N LYS A 15 16.67 4.51 2.45
CA LYS A 15 16.23 4.87 1.09
C LYS A 15 16.58 6.34 0.80
N PRO A 16 17.10 6.67 -0.39
CA PRO A 16 17.46 8.05 -0.75
C PRO A 16 16.28 9.03 -0.63
N GLU A 17 15.05 8.55 -0.82
CA GLU A 17 13.83 9.34 -0.64
C GLU A 17 13.62 9.80 0.81
N VAL A 18 14.01 9.00 1.82
CA VAL A 18 13.95 9.42 3.23
C VAL A 18 14.95 10.54 3.50
N TYR A 19 16.17 10.41 2.98
CA TYR A 19 17.20 11.45 3.12
C TYR A 19 16.80 12.73 2.40
N LEU A 20 16.17 12.64 1.23
CA LEU A 20 15.67 13.81 0.50
C LEU A 20 14.57 14.55 1.29
N ILE A 21 13.62 13.82 1.88
CA ILE A 21 12.57 14.43 2.72
C ILE A 21 13.19 15.06 3.98
N SER A 22 14.18 14.40 4.57
CA SER A 22 14.96 14.90 5.71
C SER A 22 15.64 16.22 5.37
N GLU A 23 16.27 16.32 4.20
CA GLU A 23 16.94 17.53 3.72
C GLU A 23 15.95 18.67 3.47
N ILE A 24 14.83 18.40 2.77
CA ILE A 24 13.80 19.39 2.45
C ILE A 24 13.19 19.98 3.72
N LEU A 25 12.89 19.14 4.71
CA LEU A 25 12.19 19.55 5.94
C LEU A 25 13.15 19.93 7.07
N ASN A 26 14.45 19.74 6.88
CA ASN A 26 15.49 19.94 7.90
C ASN A 26 15.16 19.19 9.21
N ILE A 27 14.80 17.92 9.09
CA ILE A 27 14.54 17.02 10.22
C ILE A 27 15.37 15.74 10.10
N ASP A 28 15.55 15.08 11.23
CA ASP A 28 16.25 13.81 11.31
C ASP A 28 15.56 12.71 10.45
N PRO A 29 16.31 11.87 9.71
CA PRO A 29 15.73 10.81 8.87
C PRO A 29 14.90 9.77 9.65
N ASP A 30 15.23 9.48 10.91
CA ASP A 30 14.41 8.60 11.75
C ASP A 30 13.09 9.27 12.14
N ALA A 31 13.11 10.61 12.29
CA ALA A 31 11.88 11.39 12.48
C ALA A 31 11.00 11.39 11.23
N VAL A 32 11.60 11.42 10.02
CA VAL A 32 10.87 11.21 8.76
C VAL A 32 10.22 9.83 8.74
N LEU A 33 10.97 8.77 9.07
CA LEU A 33 10.46 7.40 9.12
C LEU A 33 9.24 7.27 10.04
N GLY A 34 9.31 7.81 11.26
CA GLY A 34 8.18 7.80 12.20
C GLY A 34 6.93 8.50 11.64
N LYS A 35 7.11 9.60 10.90
CA LYS A 35 6.02 10.34 10.25
C LYS A 35 5.40 9.56 9.09
N LEU A 36 6.22 8.88 8.29
CA LEU A 36 5.73 7.99 7.22
C LEU A 36 4.87 6.86 7.79
N VAL A 37 5.33 6.20 8.85
CA VAL A 37 4.59 5.12 9.50
C VAL A 37 3.23 5.61 9.98
N ARG A 38 3.18 6.81 10.57
CA ARG A 38 1.91 7.44 10.96
C ARG A 38 0.99 7.67 9.76
N LEU A 39 1.52 8.22 8.67
CA LEU A 39 0.76 8.46 7.44
C LEU A 39 0.19 7.16 6.87
N TRP A 40 0.99 6.10 6.81
CA TRP A 40 0.58 4.80 6.28
C TRP A 40 -0.46 4.10 7.15
N LEU A 41 -0.31 4.16 8.48
CA LEU A 41 -1.32 3.63 9.41
C LEU A 41 -2.65 4.37 9.26
N TRP A 42 -2.60 5.70 9.13
CA TRP A 42 -3.80 6.49 8.86
C TRP A 42 -4.42 6.11 7.51
N ALA A 43 -3.62 5.96 6.44
CA ALA A 43 -4.11 5.58 5.13
C ALA A 43 -4.77 4.19 5.13
N ASP A 44 -4.20 3.20 5.82
CA ASP A 44 -4.77 1.85 5.98
C ASP A 44 -6.13 1.90 6.72
N MET A 45 -6.29 2.80 7.69
CA MET A 45 -7.58 3.03 8.35
C MET A 45 -8.61 3.62 7.37
N GLN A 46 -8.22 4.64 6.59
CA GLN A 46 -9.13 5.37 5.70
C GLN A 46 -9.50 4.62 4.41
N THR A 47 -8.69 3.65 3.97
CA THR A 47 -8.92 2.95 2.68
C THR A 47 -9.42 1.52 2.90
N ILE A 48 -10.55 1.15 2.28
CA ILE A 48 -11.10 -0.22 2.31
C ILE A 48 -10.72 -1.02 1.04
N LYS A 49 -10.31 -0.33 -0.05
CA LYS A 49 -10.06 -0.92 -1.39
C LYS A 49 -8.79 -0.40 -2.10
N GLY A 50 -7.73 -0.08 -1.37
CA GLY A 50 -6.38 0.10 -1.97
C GLY A 50 -6.16 1.29 -2.91
N ASN A 51 -7.15 2.14 -3.20
CA ASN A 51 -6.94 3.41 -3.88
C ASN A 51 -7.59 4.54 -3.08
N ALA A 52 -6.79 5.51 -2.68
CA ALA A 52 -7.15 6.51 -1.70
C ALA A 52 -8.19 7.49 -2.25
N SER A 53 -9.24 7.68 -1.47
CA SER A 53 -10.07 8.88 -1.39
C SER A 53 -9.19 10.12 -1.58
N CYS A 54 -9.54 11.08 -2.45
CA CYS A 54 -8.77 12.30 -2.70
C CYS A 54 -8.28 12.98 -1.41
N ILE A 55 -6.98 12.82 -1.10
CA ILE A 55 -6.34 13.43 0.06
C ILE A 55 -5.78 14.79 -0.38
N THR A 56 -5.93 15.82 0.44
CA THR A 56 -5.33 17.15 0.22
C THR A 56 -3.98 17.27 0.92
N HIS A 57 -3.09 18.14 0.42
CA HIS A 57 -1.76 18.40 1.01
C HIS A 57 -1.85 18.71 2.50
N HIS A 58 -2.73 19.64 2.84
CA HIS A 58 -2.94 20.08 4.21
C HIS A 58 -3.49 18.96 5.12
N LEU A 59 -4.23 17.98 4.59
CA LEU A 59 -4.65 16.81 5.36
C LEU A 59 -3.45 15.90 5.69
N VAL A 60 -2.54 15.67 4.73
CA VAL A 60 -1.30 14.91 4.96
C VAL A 60 -0.48 15.57 6.06
N ASP A 61 -0.21 16.87 5.93
CA ASP A 61 0.58 17.64 6.90
C ASP A 61 -0.02 17.61 8.31
N ARG A 62 -1.36 17.67 8.41
CA ARG A 62 -2.08 17.55 9.69
C ARG A 62 -1.96 16.15 10.29
N VAL A 63 -2.03 15.11 9.47
CA VAL A 63 -1.89 13.72 9.94
C VAL A 63 -0.50 13.47 10.50
N VAL A 64 0.54 13.92 9.80
CA VAL A 64 1.94 13.70 10.20
C VAL A 64 2.46 14.72 11.22
N LEU A 65 1.67 15.77 11.50
CA LEU A 65 2.05 16.91 12.34
C LEU A 65 3.35 17.56 11.84
N MET A 66 3.41 17.82 10.53
CA MET A 66 4.56 18.47 9.89
C MET A 66 4.10 19.23 8.65
N PRO A 67 4.10 20.58 8.66
CA PRO A 67 3.81 21.38 7.47
C PRO A 67 4.84 21.14 6.36
N GLY A 68 4.38 21.10 5.11
CA GLY A 68 5.24 20.89 3.93
C GLY A 68 5.64 19.43 3.70
N PHE A 69 5.13 18.49 4.50
CA PHE A 69 5.45 17.07 4.36
C PHE A 69 4.85 16.48 3.08
N ALA A 70 3.65 16.92 2.69
CA ALA A 70 3.03 16.54 1.42
C ALA A 70 3.90 16.93 0.22
N ASP A 71 4.40 18.17 0.19
CA ASP A 71 5.26 18.67 -0.87
C ASP A 71 6.59 17.91 -0.92
N ALA A 72 7.19 17.64 0.23
CA ALA A 72 8.42 16.85 0.32
C ALA A 72 8.22 15.41 -0.21
N LEU A 73 7.07 14.78 0.08
CA LEU A 73 6.74 13.46 -0.46
C LEU A 73 6.57 13.45 -1.98
N ILE A 74 6.01 14.53 -2.55
CA ILE A 74 5.87 14.68 -4.01
C ILE A 74 7.24 14.82 -4.66
N GLN A 75 8.11 15.66 -4.09
CA GLN A 75 9.49 15.81 -4.57
C GLN A 75 10.29 14.51 -4.49
N ALA A 76 10.06 13.71 -3.44
CA ALA A 76 10.65 12.38 -3.30
C ALA A 76 10.01 11.30 -4.18
N GLY A 77 8.96 11.61 -4.94
CA GLY A 77 8.26 10.66 -5.80
C GLY A 77 7.43 9.60 -5.05
N TRP A 78 7.19 9.81 -3.76
CA TRP A 78 6.39 8.92 -2.90
C TRP A 78 4.91 9.31 -2.85
N LEU A 79 4.56 10.45 -3.43
CA LEU A 79 3.19 10.92 -3.61
C LEU A 79 3.03 11.51 -5.02
N HIS A 80 1.94 11.17 -5.69
CA HIS A 80 1.61 11.75 -7.00
C HIS A 80 0.37 12.62 -6.88
N GLU A 81 0.49 13.87 -7.33
CA GLU A 81 -0.62 14.80 -7.45
C GLU A 81 -1.28 14.67 -8.83
N ASN A 82 -2.58 14.39 -8.84
CA ASN A 82 -3.40 14.37 -10.05
C ASN A 82 -4.58 15.34 -9.90
N HIS A 83 -4.54 16.46 -10.64
CA HIS A 83 -5.55 17.52 -10.77
C HIS A 83 -6.12 18.12 -9.44
N CYS A 84 -6.65 17.32 -8.52
CA CYS A 84 -7.12 17.72 -7.19
C CYS A 84 -6.93 16.63 -6.11
N CYS A 85 -6.27 15.51 -6.43
CA CYS A 85 -6.20 14.33 -5.57
C CYS A 85 -4.76 13.84 -5.45
N LEU A 86 -4.30 13.64 -4.21
CA LEU A 86 -3.04 12.97 -3.93
C LEU A 86 -3.26 11.46 -3.94
N SER A 87 -2.41 10.77 -4.70
CA SER A 87 -2.39 9.31 -4.80
C SER A 87 -1.05 8.82 -4.25
N LEU A 88 -1.08 7.73 -3.48
CA LEU A 88 0.12 7.02 -3.05
C LEU A 88 0.50 6.05 -4.19
N PRO A 89 1.43 6.42 -5.09
CA PRO A 89 1.86 5.52 -6.14
C PRO A 89 2.42 4.24 -5.52
N ASN A 90 2.04 3.09 -6.07
CA ASN A 90 2.62 1.81 -5.68
C ASN A 90 2.50 1.49 -4.16
N PHE A 91 1.42 1.93 -3.48
CA PHE A 91 1.19 1.59 -2.07
C PHE A 91 1.32 0.08 -1.80
N GLU A 92 0.88 -0.76 -2.74
CA GLU A 92 1.04 -2.22 -2.68
C GLU A 92 2.49 -2.71 -2.87
N ARG A 93 3.36 -1.96 -3.56
CA ARG A 93 4.77 -2.33 -3.75
C ARG A 93 5.59 -2.11 -2.49
N TYR A 94 5.25 -1.06 -1.73
CA TYR A 94 5.90 -0.71 -0.47
C TYR A 94 5.24 -1.38 0.74
N ASN A 95 3.96 -1.72 0.65
CA ASN A 95 3.20 -2.44 1.66
C ASN A 95 2.32 -3.53 1.01
N PRO A 96 2.91 -4.63 0.53
CA PRO A 96 2.14 -5.72 -0.05
C PRO A 96 1.23 -6.35 1.01
N THR A 97 -0.06 -6.44 0.70
CA THR A 97 -1.22 -6.74 1.56
C THR A 97 -1.60 -5.65 2.56
N SER A 98 -2.80 -5.11 2.42
CA SER A 98 -3.42 -4.27 3.46
C SER A 98 -3.77 -5.10 4.71
N SER A 99 -3.87 -4.44 5.88
CA SER A 99 -4.28 -5.12 7.12
C SER A 99 -5.66 -5.77 6.98
N LYS A 100 -6.54 -5.13 6.20
CA LYS A 100 -7.92 -5.55 5.91
C LYS A 100 -7.97 -6.79 5.01
N GLU A 101 -7.13 -6.87 3.97
CA GLU A 101 -7.03 -8.09 3.14
C GLU A 101 -6.46 -9.27 3.92
N ARG A 102 -5.48 -9.05 4.80
CA ARG A 102 -4.98 -10.11 5.69
C ARG A 102 -6.05 -10.57 6.67
N ALA A 103 -6.76 -9.64 7.29
CA ALA A 103 -7.87 -9.96 8.21
C ALA A 103 -8.99 -10.72 7.48
N LEU A 104 -9.34 -10.31 6.26
CA LEU A 104 -10.31 -11.01 5.41
C LEU A 104 -9.84 -12.41 5.04
N ARG A 105 -8.57 -12.57 4.63
CA ARG A 105 -8.01 -13.88 4.28
C ARG A 105 -7.98 -14.83 5.48
N LYS A 106 -7.62 -14.32 6.67
CA LYS A 106 -7.69 -15.07 7.93
C LYS A 106 -9.13 -15.43 8.30
N TYR A 107 -10.08 -14.52 8.12
CA TYR A 107 -11.50 -14.78 8.36
C TYR A 107 -12.02 -15.87 7.41
N LEU A 108 -11.72 -15.76 6.11
CA LEU A 108 -12.10 -16.75 5.10
C LEU A 108 -11.50 -18.12 5.38
N SER A 109 -10.20 -18.20 5.71
CA SER A 109 -9.52 -19.48 6.01
C SER A 109 -10.03 -20.16 7.28
N THR A 110 -10.56 -19.38 8.23
CA THR A 110 -11.13 -19.90 9.49
C THR A 110 -12.63 -20.16 9.36
N SER A 111 -13.27 -19.69 8.29
CA SER A 111 -14.70 -19.92 8.06
C SER A 111 -14.95 -21.36 7.62
N PRO A 112 -15.99 -22.05 8.14
CA PRO A 112 -16.29 -23.44 7.78
C PRO A 112 -16.61 -23.65 6.29
N ARG A 113 -16.84 -22.57 5.54
CA ARG A 113 -17.17 -22.60 4.10
C ARG A 113 -15.95 -22.78 3.20
N TYR A 114 -14.72 -22.64 3.72
CA TYR A 114 -13.49 -22.75 2.93
C TYR A 114 -12.96 -24.19 2.84
N GLY A 115 -13.50 -25.13 3.62
CA GLY A 115 -13.06 -26.52 3.66
C GLY A 115 -13.38 -27.36 2.41
N ASP A 116 -14.11 -26.82 1.43
CA ASP A 116 -14.60 -27.57 0.27
C ASP A 116 -14.04 -27.09 -1.08
N ALA A 117 -13.22 -26.02 -1.09
CA ALA A 117 -12.58 -25.51 -2.31
C ALA A 117 -11.22 -26.18 -2.53
N THR A 118 -11.23 -27.50 -2.71
CA THR A 118 -10.03 -28.26 -3.08
C THR A 118 -9.81 -28.12 -4.59
N VAL A 119 -8.79 -27.34 -4.94
CA VAL A 119 -7.92 -27.52 -6.12
C VAL A 119 -8.60 -27.32 -7.50
N CYS A 120 -8.53 -26.09 -8.01
CA CYS A 120 -8.33 -25.88 -9.45
C CYS A 120 -6.83 -25.68 -9.69
N THR A 121 -6.06 -26.77 -9.68
CA THR A 121 -4.73 -26.75 -10.30
C THR A 121 -4.90 -26.45 -11.79
N ARG A 122 -4.03 -25.59 -12.33
CA ARG A 122 -3.91 -25.36 -13.78
C ARG A 122 -3.45 -26.65 -14.48
N SER A 123 -4.36 -27.59 -14.68
CA SER A 123 -4.09 -28.85 -15.38
C SER A 123 -5.10 -29.17 -16.48
N ASP A 124 -6.22 -28.46 -16.58
CA ASP A 124 -7.28 -28.77 -17.56
C ASP A 124 -7.43 -27.70 -18.65
N VAL A 125 -6.32 -27.31 -19.28
CA VAL A 125 -6.40 -26.66 -20.60
C VAL A 125 -6.13 -27.75 -21.64
N PRO A 126 -7.13 -28.15 -22.45
CA PRO A 126 -6.88 -29.12 -23.51
C PRO A 126 -5.91 -28.51 -24.54
N ASP A 127 -4.96 -29.33 -24.99
CA ASP A 127 -3.92 -28.98 -25.95
C ASP A 127 -4.54 -28.29 -27.21
N PRO A 128 -4.12 -27.07 -27.58
CA PRO A 128 -4.69 -26.32 -28.70
C PRO A 128 -4.48 -26.98 -30.07
N LYS A 129 -3.84 -28.16 -30.16
CA LYS A 129 -3.67 -28.93 -31.41
C LYS A 129 -4.79 -29.93 -31.72
N ALA A 130 -5.79 -30.11 -30.87
CA ALA A 130 -6.88 -31.07 -31.10
C ALA A 130 -8.02 -30.57 -32.05
N LEU A 131 -7.94 -29.33 -32.57
CA LEU A 131 -9.00 -28.72 -33.40
C LEU A 131 -8.67 -28.63 -34.90
N ARG A 132 -7.95 -29.62 -35.46
CA ARG A 132 -7.72 -29.69 -36.92
C ARG A 132 -7.88 -31.09 -37.51
N PHE A 133 -8.98 -31.79 -37.23
CA PHE A 133 -9.44 -32.91 -38.07
C PHE A 133 -10.93 -33.15 -37.86
N ILE A 134 -11.79 -32.30 -38.42
CA ILE A 134 -13.08 -32.69 -38.98
C ILE A 134 -13.30 -31.77 -40.19
N GLU A 135 -13.24 -32.40 -41.37
CA GLU A 135 -13.62 -31.98 -42.74
C GLU A 135 -13.32 -30.55 -43.23
#